data_AF-A0A6V2GS37-F1
#
_entry.id   AF-A0A6V2GS37-F1
#
_cell.length_a   1.000
_cell.length_b   1.000
_cell.length_c   1.000
_cell.angle_alpha   90.00
_cell.angle_beta   90.00
_cell.angle_gamma   90.00
#
_symmetry.space_group_name_H-M   'P 1'
#
loop_
_entity.id
_entity.type
_entity.pdbx_description
1 polymer ?
#
loop_
_entity_poly.entity_id
_entity_poly.type
_entity_poly.pdbx_seq_one_letter_code
_entity_poly.pdbx_strand_id
1 'polypeptide(L)'
;MAIRKKQAIKQGNKEGAQIHAQDAIREKNQALNCLKMASRIDAVSSRLETAVRMNNLSTSMAGVVRGMSTGLQSMDVDKMAATMDKFESQFEDLDVRTQYMDDAMNSTTASTTPADQVDTLIQIVADENQLELGEAFNDVGPVGKKVPQPSVAEASKTTDDLEARLANLRS
;
A
#
# COMPACT_ATOMS: atom_id res chain seq x y z
N MET A 1 52.67 30.91 2.80
CA MET A 1 53.51 31.96 2.14
C MET A 1 53.31 33.40 2.64
N ALA A 2 52.17 33.78 3.23
CA ALA A 2 51.90 35.16 3.65
C ALA A 2 52.86 35.74 4.72
N ILE A 3 53.42 34.88 5.59
CA ILE A 3 54.33 35.27 6.68
C ILE A 3 55.69 35.72 6.13
N ARG A 4 56.25 35.00 5.15
CA ARG A 4 57.54 35.35 4.50
C ARG A 4 57.45 36.66 3.72
N LYS A 5 56.31 36.91 3.07
CA LYS A 5 56.06 38.16 2.33
C LYS A 5 55.98 39.38 3.26
N LYS A 6 55.29 39.25 4.41
CA LYS A 6 55.27 40.28 5.46
C LYS A 6 56.66 40.53 6.07
N GLN A 7 57.49 39.50 6.20
CA GLN A 7 58.83 39.60 6.76
C GLN A 7 59.83 40.26 5.80
N ALA A 8 59.75 39.96 4.49
CA ALA A 8 60.56 40.61 3.46
C ALA A 8 60.27 42.11 3.30
N ILE A 9 58.99 42.52 3.43
CA ILE A 9 58.59 43.94 3.41
C ILE A 9 59.16 44.70 4.62
N LYS A 10 59.16 44.07 5.81
CA LYS A 10 59.74 44.66 7.03
C LYS A 10 61.26 44.83 6.97
N GLN A 11 61.95 44.03 6.15
CA GLN A 11 63.40 44.09 5.96
C GLN A 11 63.83 45.05 4.83
N GLY A 12 62.89 45.79 4.21
CA GLY A 12 63.20 46.75 3.14
C GLY A 12 63.62 46.11 1.80
N ASN A 13 63.62 44.79 1.69
CA ASN A 13 64.02 44.06 0.48
C ASN A 13 62.84 43.97 -0.51
N LYS A 14 62.72 45.00 -1.36
CA LYS A 14 61.66 45.11 -2.38
C LYS A 14 61.68 43.99 -3.40
N GLU A 15 62.85 43.51 -3.82
CA GLU A 15 62.98 42.46 -4.84
C GLU A 15 62.55 41.10 -4.30
N GLY A 16 62.96 40.73 -3.07
CA GLY A 16 62.50 39.49 -2.43
C GLY A 16 60.99 39.47 -2.16
N ALA A 17 60.41 40.62 -1.82
CA ALA A 17 58.96 40.76 -1.67
C ALA A 17 58.20 40.62 -3.01
N GLN A 18 58.78 41.06 -4.13
CA GLN A 18 58.22 40.89 -5.47
C GLN A 18 58.25 39.44 -5.94
N ILE A 19 59.35 38.71 -5.75
CA ILE A 19 59.44 37.29 -6.11
C ILE A 19 58.42 36.47 -5.31
N HIS A 20 58.33 36.67 -4.00
CA HIS A 20 57.31 36.03 -3.18
C HIS A 20 55.87 36.47 -3.52
N ALA A 21 55.68 37.67 -4.09
CA ALA A 21 54.40 38.09 -4.61
C ALA A 21 54.02 37.32 -5.88
N GLN A 22 54.96 37.20 -6.82
CA GLN A 22 54.78 36.48 -8.08
C GLN A 22 54.53 34.99 -7.82
N ASP A 23 55.29 34.36 -6.93
CA ASP A 23 55.06 32.96 -6.55
C ASP A 23 53.68 32.76 -5.92
N ALA A 24 53.23 33.67 -5.04
CA ALA A 24 51.89 33.58 -4.46
C ALA A 24 50.77 33.73 -5.51
N ILE A 25 50.97 34.58 -6.54
CA ILE A 25 50.02 34.72 -7.65
C ILE A 25 50.03 33.46 -8.53
N ARG A 26 51.21 32.91 -8.81
CA ARG A 26 51.37 31.66 -9.58
C ARG A 26 50.70 30.48 -8.87
N GLU A 27 50.96 30.31 -7.58
CA GLU A 27 50.37 29.24 -6.76
C GLU A 27 48.84 29.37 -6.68
N LYS A 28 48.32 30.60 -6.51
CA LYS A 28 46.87 30.87 -6.55
C LYS A 28 46.26 30.46 -7.90
N ASN A 29 46.90 30.82 -9.02
CA ASN A 29 46.41 30.47 -10.35
C ASN A 29 46.49 28.97 -10.62
N GLN A 30 47.56 28.30 -10.16
CA GLN A 30 47.69 26.85 -10.24
C GLN A 30 46.60 26.16 -9.41
N ALA A 31 46.34 26.61 -8.19
CA ALA A 31 45.27 26.08 -7.35
C ALA A 31 43.88 26.25 -8.00
N LEU A 32 43.61 27.40 -8.62
CA LEU A 32 42.37 27.62 -9.37
C LEU A 32 42.23 26.67 -10.56
N ASN A 33 43.33 26.41 -11.28
CA ASN A 33 43.30 25.47 -12.40
C ASN A 33 43.10 24.02 -11.92
N CYS A 34 43.78 23.61 -10.85
CA CYS A 34 43.57 22.31 -10.22
C CYS A 34 42.13 22.14 -9.71
N LEU A 35 41.52 23.18 -9.12
CA LEU A 35 40.12 23.12 -8.67
C LEU A 35 39.15 22.93 -9.85
N LYS A 36 39.41 23.60 -10.98
CA LYS A 36 38.63 23.40 -12.23
C LYS A 36 38.81 21.99 -12.80
N MET A 37 40.00 21.42 -12.71
CA MET A 37 40.22 20.02 -13.13
C MET A 37 39.52 19.05 -12.18
N ALA A 38 39.59 19.29 -10.87
CA ALA A 38 38.94 18.47 -9.85
C ALA A 38 37.41 18.44 -10.05
N SER A 39 36.77 19.58 -10.30
CA SER A 39 35.32 19.61 -10.55
C SER A 39 34.91 18.86 -11.82
N ARG A 40 35.75 18.92 -12.87
CA ARG A 40 35.53 18.13 -14.10
C ARG A 40 35.68 16.64 -13.84
N ILE A 41 36.68 16.24 -13.06
CA ILE A 41 36.90 14.83 -12.69
C ILE A 41 35.75 14.32 -11.83
N ASP A 42 35.28 15.10 -10.87
CA ASP A 42 34.15 14.74 -10.00
C ASP A 42 32.86 14.55 -10.80
N ALA A 43 32.58 15.45 -11.76
CA ALA A 43 31.44 15.29 -12.67
C ALA A 43 31.54 14.02 -13.52
N VAL A 44 32.74 13.63 -13.97
CA VAL A 44 32.97 12.38 -14.70
C VAL A 44 32.83 11.16 -13.78
N SER A 45 33.32 11.25 -12.55
CA SER A 45 33.18 10.21 -11.52
C SER A 45 31.72 9.92 -11.21
N SER A 46 30.90 10.96 -10.98
CA SER A 46 29.46 10.81 -10.73
C SER A 46 28.72 10.13 -11.89
N ARG A 47 29.08 10.46 -13.14
CA ARG A 47 28.54 9.80 -14.33
C ARG A 47 28.97 8.33 -14.42
N LEU A 48 30.24 8.04 -14.14
CA LEU A 48 30.76 6.68 -14.13
C LEU A 48 30.10 5.84 -13.03
N GLU A 49 29.94 6.39 -11.82
CA GLU A 49 29.27 5.72 -10.72
C GLU A 49 27.81 5.39 -11.07
N THR A 50 27.10 6.32 -11.70
CA THR A 50 25.74 6.09 -12.20
C THR A 50 25.72 4.96 -13.23
N ALA A 51 26.68 4.93 -14.16
CA ALA A 51 26.79 3.87 -15.15
C ALA A 51 27.08 2.50 -14.51
N VAL A 52 27.95 2.45 -13.51
CA VAL A 52 28.25 1.22 -12.75
C VAL A 52 27.03 0.74 -11.96
N ARG A 53 26.32 1.64 -11.27
CA ARG A 53 25.09 1.31 -10.56
C ARG A 53 24.01 0.79 -11.52
N MET A 54 23.86 1.40 -12.69
CA MET A 54 22.93 0.93 -13.73
C MET A 54 23.33 -0.44 -14.29
N ASN A 55 24.63 -0.69 -14.48
CA ASN A 55 25.12 -2.00 -14.92
C ASN A 55 24.84 -3.10 -13.88
N ASN A 56 25.09 -2.82 -12.60
CA ASN A 56 24.75 -3.71 -11.50
C ASN A 56 23.24 -3.97 -11.45
N LEU A 57 22.41 -2.93 -11.60
CA LEU A 57 20.95 -3.07 -11.67
C LEU A 57 20.54 -3.95 -12.86
N SER A 58 21.11 -3.73 -14.04
CA SER A 58 20.82 -4.54 -15.23
C SER A 58 21.21 -6.01 -15.04
N THR A 59 22.32 -6.28 -14.37
CA THR A 59 22.78 -7.64 -14.07
C THR A 59 21.85 -8.32 -13.07
N SER A 60 21.48 -7.64 -11.99
CA SER A 60 20.51 -8.12 -11.01
C SER A 60 19.15 -8.38 -11.66
N MET A 61 18.68 -7.48 -12.51
CA MET A 61 17.42 -7.63 -13.24
C MET A 61 17.48 -8.83 -14.21
N ALA A 62 18.61 -9.06 -14.87
CA ALA A 62 18.80 -10.25 -15.71
C ALA A 62 18.81 -11.56 -14.90
N GLY A 63 19.29 -11.55 -13.66
CA GLY A 63 19.17 -12.67 -12.73
C GLY A 63 17.72 -12.93 -12.30
N VAL A 64 17.01 -11.88 -11.89
CA VAL A 64 15.59 -11.95 -11.50
C VAL A 64 14.71 -12.42 -12.65
N VAL A 65 14.90 -11.90 -13.87
CA VAL A 65 14.12 -12.32 -15.05
C VAL A 65 14.36 -13.80 -15.38
N ARG A 66 15.59 -14.31 -15.23
CA ARG A 66 15.84 -15.75 -15.36
C ARG A 66 15.12 -16.55 -14.28
N GLY A 67 15.20 -16.12 -13.02
CA GLY A 67 14.49 -16.77 -11.90
C GLY A 67 12.96 -16.75 -12.09
N MET A 68 12.42 -15.64 -12.58
CA MET A 68 11.00 -15.51 -12.91
C MET A 68 10.61 -16.39 -14.10
N SER A 69 11.45 -16.50 -15.13
CA SER A 69 11.22 -17.41 -16.26
C SER A 69 11.18 -18.87 -15.82
N THR A 70 12.08 -19.28 -14.90
CA THR A 70 12.05 -20.63 -14.31
C THR A 70 10.83 -20.83 -13.41
N GLY A 71 10.46 -19.81 -12.61
CA GLY A 71 9.25 -19.83 -11.79
C GLY A 71 7.99 -20.01 -12.61
N LEU A 72 7.84 -19.23 -13.70
CA LEU A 72 6.73 -19.32 -14.65
C LEU A 72 6.69 -20.68 -15.37
N GLN A 73 7.85 -21.28 -15.68
CA GLN A 73 7.90 -22.62 -16.25
C GLN A 73 7.51 -23.71 -15.25
N SER A 74 7.71 -23.47 -13.95
CA SER A 74 7.26 -24.35 -12.86
C SER A 74 5.82 -24.08 -12.41
N MET A 75 5.21 -22.99 -12.90
CA MET A 75 3.85 -22.56 -12.57
C MET A 75 2.88 -23.42 -13.38
N ASP A 76 2.73 -24.65 -12.89
CA ASP A 76 1.84 -25.65 -13.44
C ASP A 76 0.39 -25.25 -13.13
N VAL A 77 -0.42 -25.05 -14.18
CA VAL A 77 -1.83 -24.66 -14.08
C VAL A 77 -2.59 -25.68 -13.23
N ASP A 78 -2.18 -26.95 -13.25
CA ASP A 78 -2.80 -28.02 -12.46
C ASP A 78 -2.57 -27.82 -10.96
N LYS A 79 -1.39 -27.33 -10.55
CA LYS A 79 -1.11 -26.99 -9.15
C LYS A 79 -1.85 -25.75 -8.70
N MET A 80 -2.01 -24.77 -9.59
CA MET A 80 -2.81 -23.57 -9.29
C MET A 80 -4.29 -23.92 -9.11
N ALA A 81 -4.84 -24.77 -9.98
CA ALA A 81 -6.20 -25.29 -9.84
C ALA A 81 -6.37 -26.05 -8.52
N ALA A 82 -5.45 -26.95 -8.18
CA ALA A 82 -5.48 -27.68 -6.91
C ALA A 82 -5.35 -26.77 -5.66
N THR A 83 -4.65 -25.63 -5.75
CA THR A 83 -4.65 -24.62 -4.68
C THR A 83 -5.93 -23.77 -4.64
N MET A 84 -6.58 -23.53 -5.77
CA MET A 84 -7.88 -22.85 -5.78
C MET A 84 -9.00 -23.74 -5.25
N ASP A 85 -9.01 -25.03 -5.58
CA ASP A 85 -9.97 -25.97 -5.01
C ASP A 85 -9.84 -26.04 -3.47
N LYS A 86 -8.61 -25.99 -2.95
CA LYS A 86 -8.36 -25.90 -1.49
C LYS A 86 -8.73 -24.56 -0.88
N PHE A 87 -8.63 -23.48 -1.65
CA PHE A 87 -9.04 -22.15 -1.19
C PHE A 87 -10.57 -22.07 -1.12
N GLU A 88 -11.27 -22.63 -2.12
CA GLU A 88 -12.71 -22.76 -2.14
C GLU A 88 -13.22 -23.61 -0.97
N SER A 89 -12.62 -24.78 -0.72
CA SER A 89 -13.01 -25.61 0.44
C SER A 89 -12.77 -24.90 1.77
N GLN A 90 -11.66 -24.16 1.91
CA GLN A 90 -11.37 -23.39 3.13
C GLN A 90 -12.33 -22.20 3.30
N PHE A 91 -12.75 -21.57 2.21
CA PHE A 91 -13.73 -20.49 2.26
C PHE A 91 -15.14 -21.00 2.56
N GLU A 92 -15.52 -22.15 2.01
CA GLU A 92 -16.79 -22.82 2.32
C GLU A 92 -16.84 -23.25 3.79
N ASP A 93 -15.77 -23.87 4.31
CA ASP A 93 -15.65 -24.20 5.74
C ASP A 93 -15.75 -22.97 6.65
N LEU A 94 -15.17 -21.85 6.22
CA LEU A 94 -15.21 -20.59 6.97
C LEU A 94 -16.61 -19.97 6.94
N ASP A 95 -17.31 -20.01 5.80
CA ASP A 95 -18.67 -19.51 5.69
C ASP A 95 -19.64 -20.36 6.53
N VAL A 96 -19.55 -21.68 6.43
CA VAL A 96 -20.34 -22.62 7.26
C VAL A 96 -20.05 -22.39 8.75
N ARG A 97 -18.78 -22.24 9.13
CA ARG A 97 -18.42 -21.96 10.53
C ARG A 97 -18.93 -20.60 11.01
N THR A 98 -18.91 -19.58 10.15
CA THR A 98 -19.48 -18.26 10.46
C THR A 98 -20.99 -18.35 10.64
N GLN A 99 -21.71 -19.05 9.75
CA GLN A 99 -23.15 -19.28 9.89
C GLN A 99 -23.48 -20.04 11.17
N TYR A 100 -22.75 -21.12 11.49
CA TYR A 100 -22.93 -21.82 12.77
C TYR A 100 -22.65 -20.93 13.97
N MET A 101 -21.66 -20.03 13.88
CA MET A 101 -21.36 -19.09 14.94
C MET A 101 -22.45 -18.03 15.10
N ASP A 102 -22.99 -17.53 13.99
CA ASP A 102 -24.09 -16.55 13.96
C ASP A 102 -25.38 -17.18 14.49
N ASP A 103 -25.73 -18.40 14.10
CA ASP A 103 -26.87 -19.14 14.62
C ASP A 103 -26.73 -19.42 16.13
N ALA A 104 -25.54 -19.81 16.60
CA ALA A 104 -25.28 -20.05 18.02
C ALA A 104 -25.30 -18.74 18.83
N MET A 105 -24.75 -17.65 18.29
CA MET A 105 -24.80 -16.33 18.89
C MET A 105 -26.23 -15.79 18.94
N ASN A 106 -26.99 -15.93 17.85
CA ASN A 106 -28.38 -15.52 17.77
C ASN A 106 -29.25 -16.32 18.74
N SER A 107 -29.08 -17.64 18.83
CA SER A 107 -29.78 -18.47 19.82
C SER A 107 -29.42 -18.11 21.27
N THR A 108 -28.17 -17.75 21.55
CA THR A 108 -27.73 -17.34 22.90
C THR A 108 -28.24 -15.95 23.24
N THR A 109 -28.21 -15.03 22.27
CA THR A 109 -28.61 -13.62 22.44
C THR A 109 -30.12 -13.46 22.47
N ALA A 110 -30.89 -14.29 21.75
CA ALA A 110 -32.36 -14.30 21.80
C ALA A 110 -32.89 -14.60 23.21
N SER A 111 -32.16 -15.35 24.03
CA SER A 111 -32.54 -15.62 25.42
C SER A 111 -32.26 -14.45 26.38
N THR A 112 -31.26 -13.62 26.09
CA THR A 112 -30.87 -12.49 26.95
C THR A 112 -31.42 -11.16 26.45
N THR A 113 -31.79 -11.08 25.17
CA THR A 113 -32.29 -9.89 24.49
C THR A 113 -33.53 -10.28 23.66
N PRO A 114 -34.73 -10.34 24.28
CA PRO A 114 -35.95 -10.72 23.58
C PRO A 114 -36.30 -9.72 22.49
N ALA A 115 -36.68 -10.20 21.30
CA ALA A 115 -37.02 -9.37 20.15
C ALA A 115 -38.08 -8.30 20.48
N ASP A 116 -39.13 -8.70 21.22
CA ASP A 116 -40.21 -7.79 21.64
C ASP A 116 -39.69 -6.58 22.45
N GLN A 117 -38.65 -6.77 23.27
CA GLN A 117 -38.06 -5.69 24.08
C GLN A 117 -37.20 -4.75 23.23
N VAL A 118 -36.53 -5.29 22.21
CA VAL A 118 -35.76 -4.51 21.24
C VAL A 118 -36.68 -3.70 20.35
N ASP A 119 -37.75 -4.31 19.83
CA ASP A 119 -38.75 -3.63 18.99
C ASP A 119 -39.46 -2.51 19.75
N THR A 120 -39.80 -2.75 21.02
CA THR A 120 -40.38 -1.72 21.88
C THR A 120 -39.40 -0.56 22.12
N LEU A 121 -38.13 -0.84 22.37
CA LEU A 121 -37.10 0.20 22.55
C LEU A 121 -36.91 1.02 21.26
N ILE A 122 -36.89 0.35 20.10
CA ILE A 122 -36.80 1.00 18.79
C ILE A 122 -37.99 1.94 18.57
N GLN A 123 -39.21 1.51 18.91
CA GLN A 123 -40.40 2.33 18.81
C GLN A 123 -40.33 3.56 19.72
N ILE A 124 -39.90 3.39 20.99
CA ILE A 124 -39.73 4.52 21.93
C ILE A 124 -38.70 5.52 21.40
N VAL A 125 -37.55 5.05 20.91
CA VAL A 125 -36.49 5.92 20.39
C VAL A 125 -36.92 6.60 19.08
N ALA A 126 -37.67 5.92 18.22
CA ALA A 126 -38.22 6.49 16.99
C ALA A 126 -39.25 7.59 17.28
N ASP A 127 -40.17 7.34 18.23
CA ASP A 127 -41.16 8.32 18.68
C ASP A 127 -40.49 9.54 19.35
N GLU A 128 -39.45 9.33 20.17
CA GLU A 128 -38.66 10.41 20.78
C GLU A 128 -37.91 11.27 19.75
N ASN A 129 -37.50 10.69 18.63
CA ASN A 129 -36.78 11.38 17.56
C ASN A 129 -37.69 11.79 16.38
N GLN A 130 -39.01 11.61 16.49
CA GLN A 130 -39.99 11.91 15.45
C GLN A 130 -39.67 11.24 14.10
N LEU A 131 -39.11 10.02 14.17
CA LEU A 131 -38.85 9.18 13.01
C LEU A 131 -40.08 8.31 12.77
N GLU A 132 -40.82 8.56 11.69
CA GLU A 132 -41.88 7.65 11.27
C GLU A 132 -41.25 6.31 10.84
N LEU A 133 -41.45 5.26 11.64
CA LEU A 133 -41.13 3.88 11.29
C LEU A 133 -42.03 3.46 10.11
N GLY A 134 -41.61 3.75 8.88
CA GLY A 134 -42.32 3.35 7.67
C GLY A 134 -42.31 1.82 7.46
N GLU A 135 -43.11 1.34 6.51
CA GLU A 135 -43.21 -0.09 6.14
C GLU A 135 -41.87 -0.77 5.83
N ALA A 136 -40.82 0.02 5.55
CA ALA A 136 -39.45 -0.45 5.39
C ALA A 136 -38.84 -1.08 6.66
N PHE A 137 -39.38 -0.85 7.85
CA PHE A 137 -38.87 -1.44 9.10
C PHE A 137 -39.43 -2.85 9.36
N ASN A 138 -40.64 -3.16 8.88
CA ASN A 138 -41.19 -4.52 8.92
C ASN A 138 -40.47 -5.49 7.96
N ASP A 139 -39.80 -4.97 6.93
CA ASP A 139 -38.98 -5.77 6.00
C ASP A 139 -37.55 -6.02 6.52
N VAL A 140 -37.14 -5.30 7.57
CA VAL A 140 -35.88 -5.59 8.27
C VAL A 140 -36.19 -6.64 9.34
N GLY A 141 -36.24 -7.89 8.91
CA GLY A 141 -36.20 -9.04 9.81
C GLY A 141 -35.05 -8.92 10.84
N PRO A 142 -35.13 -9.69 11.94
CA PRO A 142 -34.33 -9.49 13.14
C PRO A 142 -32.85 -9.26 12.82
N VAL A 143 -32.31 -8.22 13.46
CA VAL A 143 -30.99 -7.63 13.24
C VAL A 143 -29.91 -8.72 13.14
N GLY A 144 -29.38 -8.92 11.94
CA GLY A 144 -28.29 -9.87 11.69
C GLY A 144 -27.87 -10.01 10.22
N LYS A 145 -28.77 -9.78 9.25
CA LYS A 145 -28.44 -9.96 7.83
C LYS A 145 -28.22 -8.64 7.10
N LYS A 146 -27.04 -8.03 7.25
CA LYS A 146 -26.50 -7.11 6.22
C LYS A 146 -25.00 -6.89 6.40
N VAL A 147 -24.20 -7.83 5.91
CA VAL A 147 -22.86 -7.53 5.39
C VAL A 147 -23.07 -7.02 3.95
N PRO A 148 -22.44 -5.90 3.53
CA PRO A 148 -22.62 -5.38 2.18
C PRO A 148 -21.93 -6.30 1.15
N GLN A 149 -22.72 -7.02 0.36
CA GLN A 149 -22.25 -7.70 -0.85
C GLN A 149 -22.46 -6.77 -2.06
N PRO A 150 -21.51 -6.67 -3.01
CA PRO A 150 -21.64 -5.79 -4.15
C PRO A 150 -22.83 -6.20 -5.03
N SER A 151 -23.52 -5.19 -5.55
CA SER A 151 -24.74 -5.27 -6.35
C SER A 151 -24.71 -6.34 -7.45
N VAL A 152 -25.57 -7.35 -7.32
CA VAL A 152 -26.11 -8.09 -8.47
C VAL A 152 -27.61 -7.84 -8.49
N ALA A 153 -27.99 -6.77 -9.18
CA ALA A 153 -29.38 -6.40 -9.42
C ALA A 153 -29.99 -7.35 -10.45
N GLU A 154 -30.29 -8.60 -10.08
CA GLU A 154 -31.07 -9.52 -10.93
C GLU A 154 -31.81 -10.64 -10.16
N ALA A 155 -31.62 -10.78 -8.84
CA ALA A 155 -32.19 -11.90 -8.08
C ALA A 155 -33.59 -11.67 -7.44
N SER A 156 -34.13 -10.44 -7.44
CA SER A 156 -35.37 -10.14 -6.71
C SER A 156 -36.66 -10.59 -7.43
N LYS A 157 -36.63 -10.80 -8.75
CA LYS A 157 -37.85 -11.22 -9.49
C LYS A 157 -38.14 -12.71 -9.39
N THR A 158 -37.14 -13.54 -9.08
CA THR A 158 -37.30 -15.00 -9.03
C THR A 158 -37.81 -15.50 -7.68
N THR A 159 -37.62 -14.74 -6.61
CA THR A 159 -38.08 -15.11 -5.26
C THR A 159 -39.59 -14.92 -5.12
N ASP A 160 -40.14 -13.81 -5.59
CA ASP A 160 -41.59 -13.55 -5.59
C ASP A 160 -42.38 -14.61 -6.39
N ASP A 161 -41.82 -15.07 -7.52
CA ASP A 161 -42.46 -16.06 -8.40
C ASP A 161 -42.45 -17.48 -7.80
N LEU A 162 -41.47 -17.79 -6.95
CA LEU A 162 -41.40 -19.06 -6.20
C LEU A 162 -42.33 -19.05 -4.98
N GLU A 163 -42.45 -17.93 -4.28
CA GLU A 163 -43.38 -17.77 -3.16
C GLU A 163 -44.85 -17.84 -3.63
N ALA A 164 -45.17 -17.21 -4.77
CA ALA A 164 -46.48 -17.33 -5.40
C ALA A 164 -46.82 -18.78 -5.82
N ARG A 165 -45.82 -19.55 -6.30
CA ARG A 165 -46.01 -20.97 -6.64
C ARG A 165 -46.18 -21.86 -5.42
N LEU A 166 -45.48 -21.58 -4.32
CA LEU A 166 -45.63 -22.33 -3.06
C LEU A 166 -46.97 -22.04 -2.39
N ALA A 167 -47.49 -20.81 -2.48
CA ALA A 167 -48.82 -20.46 -1.98
C ALA A 167 -49.93 -21.22 -2.73
N ASN A 168 -49.83 -21.31 -4.06
CA ASN A 168 -50.78 -22.07 -4.90
C ASN A 168 -50.70 -23.59 -4.72
N LEU A 169 -49.66 -24.11 -4.08
CA LEU A 169 -49.51 -25.54 -3.72
C LEU A 169 -49.95 -25.84 -2.28
N ARG A 170 -50.21 -24.81 -1.48
CA ARG A 170 -50.67 -24.91 -0.08
C ARG A 170 -52.16 -24.64 0.10
N SER A 171 -52.87 -24.27 -0.97
CA SER A 171 -54.34 -24.25 -1.06
C SER A 171 -54.87 -25.50 -1.74
#